data_AF-U1PH71-F1
#
_entry.id   AF-U1PH71-F1
#
_cell.length_a   1.000
_cell.length_b   1.000
_cell.length_c   1.000
_cell.angle_alpha   90.00
_cell.angle_beta   90.00
_cell.angle_gamma   90.00
#
_symmetry.space_group_name_H-M   'P 1'
#
loop_
_entity.id
_entity.type
_entity.pdbx_description
1 polymer ?
#
loop_
_entity_poly.entity_id
_entity_poly.type
_entity_poly.pdbx_seq_one_letter_code
_entity_poly.pdbx_strand_id
1 'polypeptide(L)'
;MRQNGGAPAGERIADIDYQGNVHPTQFWQGYSLGNVRDRSFPDIWEDESNPLLSALRNREKHLKGKCADCAYRDVCRGSSRLRASTVHDDLFAPDLQCYLTASERSDPTPVESGRRRIDTE
;
A
#
# COMPACT_ATOMS: atom_id res chain seq x y z
N MET A 1 2.27 12.68 8.18
CA MET A 1 1.76 11.51 7.42
C MET A 1 0.31 11.63 6.98
N ARG A 2 -0.67 11.96 7.84
CA ARG A 2 -2.12 11.93 7.52
C ARG A 2 -2.54 12.52 6.15
N GLN A 3 -1.93 13.63 5.71
CA GLN A 3 -2.20 14.26 4.40
C GLN A 3 -1.76 13.41 3.19
N ASN A 4 -0.68 12.65 3.32
CA ASN A 4 -0.15 11.80 2.24
C ASN A 4 -0.62 10.35 2.40
N GLY A 5 -0.72 9.82 3.62
CA GLY A 5 -0.94 8.40 3.87
C GLY A 5 0.26 7.53 3.44
N GLY A 6 0.02 6.22 3.37
CA GLY A 6 1.00 5.18 3.09
C GLY A 6 1.31 5.04 1.59
N ALA A 7 1.49 3.79 1.15
CA ALA A 7 1.92 3.48 -0.22
C ALA A 7 0.98 4.15 -1.26
N PRO A 8 1.51 4.95 -2.22
CA PRO A 8 0.73 5.79 -3.14
C PRO A 8 0.18 5.05 -4.39
N ALA A 9 0.36 3.73 -4.48
CA ALA A 9 0.11 2.97 -5.70
C ALA A 9 -1.37 3.02 -6.12
N GLY A 10 -1.63 3.32 -7.41
CA GLY A 10 -2.99 3.46 -7.96
C GLY A 10 -3.72 4.76 -7.55
N GLU A 11 -3.02 5.71 -6.91
CA GLU A 11 -3.66 6.86 -6.28
C GLU A 11 -2.90 8.19 -6.50
N ARG A 12 -1.61 8.24 -6.14
CA ARG A 12 -0.78 9.46 -6.19
C ARG A 12 0.54 9.30 -6.94
N ILE A 13 0.89 8.08 -7.32
CA ILE A 13 2.00 7.80 -8.24
C ILE A 13 1.46 6.90 -9.35
N ALA A 14 1.87 7.19 -10.58
CA ALA A 14 1.81 6.29 -11.71
C ALA A 14 3.24 6.13 -12.24
N ASP A 15 3.48 5.06 -12.96
CA ASP A 15 4.71 4.87 -13.75
C ASP A 15 4.30 4.61 -15.20
N ILE A 16 5.12 5.08 -16.16
CA ILE A 16 4.89 4.86 -17.58
C ILE A 16 6.18 4.28 -18.15
N ASP A 17 6.14 3.00 -18.54
CA ASP A 17 7.33 2.31 -19.03
C ASP A 17 7.77 2.83 -20.41
N TYR A 18 8.93 2.36 -20.89
CA TYR A 18 9.47 2.74 -22.21
C TYR A 18 8.57 2.28 -23.38
N GLN A 19 7.70 1.30 -23.16
CA GLN A 19 6.68 0.82 -24.11
C GLN A 19 5.35 1.60 -24.00
N GLY A 20 5.23 2.55 -23.06
CA GLY A 20 4.04 3.37 -22.81
C GLY A 20 2.98 2.73 -21.90
N ASN A 21 3.27 1.59 -21.30
CA ASN A 21 2.36 0.92 -20.36
C ASN A 21 2.26 1.72 -19.07
N VAL A 22 1.03 1.94 -18.59
CA VAL A 22 0.76 2.68 -17.35
C VAL A 22 0.67 1.70 -16.18
N HIS A 23 1.56 1.83 -15.21
CA HIS A 23 1.64 0.97 -14.04
C HIS A 23 1.16 1.70 -12.77
N PRO A 24 0.56 1.00 -11.78
CA PRO A 24 0.14 1.61 -10.51
C PRO A 24 1.29 2.21 -9.68
N THR A 25 2.54 1.83 -9.94
CA THR A 25 3.78 2.35 -9.34
C THR A 25 4.99 1.75 -10.06
N GLN A 26 6.15 2.41 -9.98
CA GLN A 26 7.42 1.98 -10.61
C GLN A 26 7.84 0.53 -10.30
N PHE A 27 7.36 -0.04 -9.18
CA PHE A 27 7.67 -1.40 -8.76
C PHE A 27 6.72 -2.47 -9.33
N TRP A 28 5.60 -2.08 -9.97
CA TRP A 28 4.51 -2.98 -10.36
C TRP A 28 4.44 -3.24 -11.87
N GLN A 29 5.56 -3.65 -12.45
CA GLN A 29 5.70 -3.90 -13.89
C GLN A 29 4.86 -5.10 -14.39
N GLY A 30 4.45 -6.01 -13.50
CA GLY A 30 3.66 -7.21 -13.84
C GLY A 30 2.18 -6.97 -14.17
N TYR A 31 1.68 -5.73 -14.12
CA TYR A 31 0.30 -5.39 -14.49
C TYR A 31 0.25 -3.99 -15.11
N SER A 32 -0.35 -3.86 -16.29
CA SER A 32 -0.59 -2.58 -16.98
C SER A 32 -2.07 -2.20 -16.87
N LEU A 33 -2.34 -0.93 -16.56
CA LEU A 33 -3.67 -0.31 -16.58
C LEU A 33 -4.15 0.01 -18.01
N GLY A 34 -3.21 0.10 -18.96
CA GLY A 34 -3.43 0.52 -20.36
C GLY A 34 -2.15 1.09 -20.96
N ASN A 35 -2.15 1.45 -22.24
CA ASN A 35 -0.99 2.05 -22.91
C ASN A 35 -1.30 3.44 -23.45
N VAL A 36 -0.41 4.42 -23.20
CA VAL A 36 -0.59 5.82 -23.63
C VAL A 36 -0.50 6.03 -25.14
N ARG A 37 -0.12 5.00 -25.91
CA ARG A 37 -0.20 4.97 -27.37
C ARG A 37 -1.62 4.70 -27.89
N ASP A 38 -2.50 4.11 -27.05
CA ASP A 38 -3.86 3.69 -27.43
C ASP A 38 -4.95 4.60 -26.86
N ARG A 39 -4.75 5.13 -25.63
CA ARG A 39 -5.69 6.01 -24.90
C ARG A 39 -4.91 7.13 -24.20
N SER A 40 -5.55 8.25 -23.88
CA SER A 40 -4.87 9.30 -23.11
C SER A 40 -4.56 8.83 -21.68
N PHE A 41 -3.51 9.39 -21.06
CA PHE A 41 -3.17 9.03 -19.67
C PHE A 41 -4.31 9.30 -18.68
N PRO A 42 -5.02 10.45 -18.72
CA PRO A 42 -6.22 10.66 -17.89
C PRO A 42 -7.28 9.58 -18.11
N ASP A 43 -7.60 9.23 -19.37
CA ASP A 43 -8.60 8.19 -19.65
C ASP A 43 -8.23 6.83 -19.05
N ILE A 44 -6.93 6.50 -18.97
CA ILE A 44 -6.43 5.24 -18.36
C ILE A 44 -6.42 5.35 -16.83
N TRP A 45 -6.01 6.50 -16.29
CA TRP A 45 -5.84 6.70 -14.86
C TRP A 45 -7.16 6.98 -14.12
N GLU A 46 -8.18 7.48 -14.81
CA GLU A 46 -9.50 7.74 -14.24
C GLU A 46 -10.49 6.59 -14.50
N ASP A 47 -10.04 5.52 -15.17
CA ASP A 47 -10.85 4.34 -15.51
C ASP A 47 -11.21 3.49 -14.27
N GLU A 48 -12.33 3.82 -13.61
CA GLU A 48 -12.84 3.04 -12.49
C GLU A 48 -13.34 1.64 -12.86
N SER A 49 -13.46 1.31 -14.16
CA SER A 49 -13.77 -0.06 -14.59
C SER A 49 -12.59 -1.03 -14.39
N ASN A 50 -11.36 -0.51 -14.22
CA ASN A 50 -10.21 -1.34 -13.89
C ASN A 50 -10.31 -1.86 -12.44
N PRO A 51 -10.44 -3.18 -12.22
CA PRO A 51 -10.71 -3.73 -10.89
C PRO A 51 -9.53 -3.57 -9.93
N LEU A 52 -8.28 -3.61 -10.43
CA LEU A 52 -7.10 -3.40 -9.59
C LEU A 52 -7.02 -1.94 -9.11
N LEU A 53 -7.27 -0.98 -10.01
CA LEU A 53 -7.19 0.44 -9.70
C LEU A 53 -8.26 0.85 -8.67
N SER A 54 -9.51 0.41 -8.88
CA SER A 54 -10.61 0.61 -7.95
C SER A 54 -10.36 -0.03 -6.57
N ALA A 55 -9.82 -1.26 -6.56
CA ALA A 55 -9.43 -1.96 -5.34
C ALA A 55 -8.28 -1.28 -4.57
N LEU A 56 -7.28 -0.74 -5.28
CA LEU A 56 -6.19 0.02 -4.67
C LEU A 56 -6.71 1.33 -4.03
N ARG A 57 -7.61 2.05 -4.71
CA ARG A 57 -8.19 3.31 -4.21
C ARG A 57 -9.04 3.12 -2.96
N ASN A 58 -9.78 2.01 -2.88
CA ASN A 58 -10.66 1.65 -1.75
C ASN A 58 -10.02 0.72 -0.70
N ARG A 59 -8.71 0.48 -0.78
CA ARG A 59 -7.99 -0.61 -0.08
C ARG A 59 -8.29 -0.71 1.41
N GLU A 60 -8.37 0.42 2.12
CA GLU A 60 -8.62 0.47 3.58
C GLU A 60 -9.96 -0.14 4.02
N LYS A 61 -10.93 -0.27 3.12
CA LYS A 61 -12.23 -0.93 3.39
C LYS A 61 -12.15 -2.46 3.36
N HIS A 62 -11.07 -3.02 2.80
CA HIS A 62 -10.96 -4.43 2.47
C HIS A 62 -9.80 -5.16 3.17
N LEU A 63 -8.90 -4.44 3.86
CA LEU A 63 -7.72 -5.01 4.51
C LEU A 63 -8.09 -6.10 5.54
N LYS A 64 -7.36 -7.21 5.49
CA LYS A 64 -7.60 -8.43 6.30
C LYS A 64 -6.58 -8.58 7.44
N GLY A 65 -6.85 -9.53 8.34
CA GLY A 65 -5.94 -9.91 9.42
C GLY A 65 -5.56 -8.73 10.32
N LYS A 66 -4.27 -8.65 10.72
CA LYS A 66 -3.72 -7.62 11.62
C LYS A 66 -3.87 -6.15 11.14
N CYS A 67 -4.37 -5.94 9.92
CA CYS A 67 -4.59 -4.62 9.33
C CYS A 67 -6.07 -4.20 9.35
N ALA A 68 -7.01 -5.12 9.62
CA ALA A 68 -8.45 -4.85 9.62
C ALA A 68 -8.87 -3.91 10.76
N ASP A 69 -8.25 -4.08 11.93
CA ASP A 69 -8.55 -3.42 13.22
C ASP A 69 -7.45 -2.46 13.70
N CYS A 70 -6.38 -2.27 12.92
CA CYS A 70 -5.23 -1.44 13.27
C CYS A 70 -5.59 0.06 13.40
N ALA A 71 -5.19 0.70 14.49
CA ALA A 71 -5.39 2.13 14.76
C ALA A 71 -4.74 3.05 13.70
N TYR A 72 -3.74 2.56 12.97
CA TYR A 72 -3.09 3.26 11.86
C TYR A 72 -3.65 2.91 10.47
N ARG A 73 -4.80 2.21 10.37
CA ARG A 73 -5.35 1.72 9.09
C ARG A 73 -5.59 2.84 8.07
N ASP A 74 -6.07 3.99 8.53
CA ASP A 74 -6.33 5.19 7.73
C ASP A 74 -5.05 5.87 7.20
N VAL A 75 -3.96 5.82 7.96
CA VAL A 75 -2.67 6.40 7.57
C VAL A 75 -1.83 5.41 6.76
N CYS A 76 -1.60 4.21 7.29
CA CYS A 76 -0.74 3.19 6.68
C CYS A 76 -1.38 2.54 5.44
N ARG A 77 -2.71 2.36 5.46
CA ARG A 77 -3.52 1.77 4.37
C ARG A 77 -2.97 0.44 3.86
N GLY A 78 -2.42 -0.35 4.80
CA GLY A 78 -1.87 -1.68 4.56
C GLY A 78 -0.45 -1.72 4.01
N SER A 79 0.25 -0.59 3.82
CA SER A 79 1.59 -0.58 3.20
C SER A 79 1.55 -1.22 1.78
N SER A 80 2.59 -1.91 1.32
CA SER A 80 2.73 -2.38 -0.07
C SER A 80 1.73 -3.48 -0.41
N ARG A 81 0.71 -3.12 -1.21
CA ARG A 81 -0.29 -4.07 -1.71
C ARG A 81 0.29 -5.03 -2.75
N LEU A 82 1.26 -4.58 -3.58
CA LEU A 82 2.07 -5.44 -4.46
C LEU A 82 2.73 -6.58 -3.67
N ARG A 83 3.42 -6.26 -2.58
CA ARG A 83 4.11 -7.28 -1.77
C ARG A 83 3.13 -8.23 -1.09
N ALA A 84 1.98 -7.74 -0.63
CA ALA A 84 0.92 -8.60 -0.11
C ALA A 84 0.40 -9.58 -1.19
N SER A 85 0.07 -9.09 -2.40
CA SER A 85 -0.38 -9.96 -3.49
C SER A 85 0.69 -10.95 -3.96
N THR A 86 1.96 -10.55 -4.08
CA THR A 86 3.04 -11.45 -4.53
C THR A 86 3.31 -12.59 -3.55
N VAL A 87 3.11 -12.38 -2.24
CA VAL A 87 3.37 -13.39 -1.21
C VAL A 87 2.15 -14.27 -0.91
N HIS A 88 0.95 -13.69 -0.95
CA HIS A 88 -0.27 -14.34 -0.45
C HIS A 88 -1.32 -14.64 -1.53
N ASP A 89 -1.09 -14.21 -2.78
CA ASP A 89 -2.09 -14.16 -3.85
C ASP A 89 -3.37 -13.39 -3.46
N ASP A 90 -3.23 -12.45 -2.52
CA ASP A 90 -4.32 -11.67 -1.93
C ASP A 90 -3.90 -10.22 -1.75
N LEU A 91 -4.49 -9.34 -2.59
CA LEU A 91 -4.27 -7.90 -2.59
C LEU A 91 -4.54 -7.23 -1.22
N PHE A 92 -5.36 -7.84 -0.37
CA PHE A 92 -5.80 -7.30 0.91
C PHE A 92 -5.20 -8.00 2.14
N ALA A 93 -4.33 -9.00 1.93
CA ALA A 93 -3.60 -9.65 3.02
C ALA A 93 -2.65 -8.67 3.75
N PRO A 94 -2.28 -8.95 5.02
CA PRO A 94 -1.27 -8.19 5.73
C PRO A 94 0.06 -8.10 4.96
N ASP A 95 0.71 -6.94 5.01
CA ASP A 95 2.08 -6.80 4.51
C ASP A 95 3.08 -7.38 5.52
N LEU A 96 3.93 -8.31 5.07
CA LEU A 96 4.96 -8.94 5.89
C LEU A 96 5.96 -7.95 6.51
N GLN A 97 6.22 -6.81 5.88
CA GLN A 97 7.16 -5.80 6.39
C GLN A 97 6.58 -4.96 7.56
N CYS A 98 5.31 -5.14 7.91
CA CYS A 98 4.72 -4.47 9.07
C CYS A 98 5.22 -5.12 10.37
N TYR A 99 6.18 -4.46 11.03
CA TYR A 99 6.81 -4.91 12.28
C TYR A 99 5.99 -4.67 13.55
N LEU A 100 4.91 -3.88 13.48
CA LEU A 100 4.12 -3.49 14.67
C LEU A 100 3.48 -4.71 15.37
N THR A 101 3.77 -4.82 16.66
CA THR A 101 3.17 -5.78 17.60
C THR A 101 1.67 -5.52 17.80
N ALA A 102 0.97 -6.39 18.55
CA ALA A 102 -0.46 -6.21 18.80
C ALA A 102 -0.76 -4.92 19.57
N SER A 103 -0.01 -4.64 20.65
CA SER A 103 -0.15 -3.43 21.47
C SER A 103 0.07 -2.15 20.67
N GLU A 104 1.15 -2.08 19.89
CA GLU A 104 1.46 -0.92 19.03
C GLU A 104 0.42 -0.67 17.92
N ARG A 105 -0.37 -1.68 17.52
CA ARG A 105 -1.46 -1.48 16.56
C ARG A 105 -2.77 -1.02 17.22
N SER A 106 -2.91 -1.17 18.52
CA SER A 106 -4.13 -0.81 19.26
C SER A 106 -4.07 0.59 19.87
N ASP A 107 -2.88 1.03 20.32
CA ASP A 107 -2.65 2.37 20.85
C ASP A 107 -1.65 3.13 19.96
N PRO A 108 -2.03 4.27 19.35
CA PRO A 108 -1.13 5.06 18.53
C PRO A 108 -0.08 5.85 19.34
N THR A 109 -0.16 5.83 20.67
CA THR A 109 0.80 6.47 21.59
C THR A 109 2.19 5.81 21.45
N PRO A 110 3.28 6.58 21.28
CA PRO A 110 4.61 6.00 21.20
C PRO A 110 4.96 5.24 22.48
N VAL A 111 5.18 3.93 22.36
CA VAL A 111 5.80 3.13 23.43
C VAL A 111 7.20 3.69 23.67
N GLU A 112 7.53 4.06 24.91
CA GLU A 112 8.88 4.48 25.24
C GLU A 112 9.86 3.33 24.92
N SER A 113 10.70 3.56 23.90
CA SER A 113 11.76 2.64 23.52
C SER A 113 12.77 2.55 24.66
N GLY A 114 12.56 1.58 25.54
CA GLY A 114 13.40 1.32 26.71
C GLY A 114 14.83 1.10 26.27
N ARG A 115 15.68 2.13 26.45
CA ARG A 115 17.14 1.97 26.40
C ARG A 115 17.51 0.96 27.49
N ARG A 116 17.70 -0.30 27.12
CA ARG A 116 18.41 -1.26 27.96
C ARG A 116 19.73 -0.61 28.34
N ARG A 117 19.89 -0.26 29.61
CA ARG A 117 21.20 0.04 30.16
C ARG A 117 22.01 -1.25 29.98
N ILE A 118 23.15 -1.12 29.32
CA ILE A 118 24.18 -2.14 29.43
C ILE A 118 24.79 -1.85 30.79
N ASP A 119 24.42 -2.65 31.78
CA ASP A 119 25.04 -2.58 33.10
C ASP A 119 26.43 -3.16 32.95
N THR A 120 27.42 -2.27 32.87
CA THR A 120 28.84 -2.64 32.91
C THR A 120 29.23 -2.84 34.37
N GLU A 121 29.62 -4.08 34.71
CA GLU A 121 30.35 -4.39 35.95
C GLU A 121 31.79 -3.82 35.92
#